data_AF-A0A392S534-F1
#
_entry.id   AF-A0A392S534-F1
#
_cell.length_a   1.000
_cell.length_b   1.000
_cell.length_c   1.000
_cell.angle_alpha   90.00
_cell.angle_beta   90.00
_cell.angle_gamma   90.00
#
_symmetry.space_group_name_H-M   'P 1'
#
loop_
_entity.id
_entity.type
_entity.pdbx_description
1 polymer ?
#
loop_
_entity_poly.entity_id
_entity_poly.type
_entity_poly.pdbx_seq_one_letter_code
_entity_poly.pdbx_strand_id
1 'polypeptide(L)'
;MEAEEDKCVKFVNGLRPIIKQLIGFSEIRNFLTLVNKSRICDKDSKAKANYYKAANEKRGRDMGREKPYGRGGRRPDEGGSSGGRGGGVGNCFTCGL
;
A
#
# COMPACT_ATOMS: atom_id res chain seq x y z
N MET A 1 35.76 17.70 1.66
CA MET A 1 34.75 17.02 0.83
C MET A 1 34.11 15.88 1.61
N GLU A 2 34.90 14.96 2.16
CA GLU A 2 34.44 13.79 2.93
C GLU A 2 33.57 14.13 4.16
N ALA A 3 33.89 15.21 4.89
CA ALA A 3 33.09 15.65 6.04
C ALA A 3 31.68 16.18 5.67
N GLU A 4 31.43 16.55 4.42
CA GLU A 4 30.10 16.98 3.96
C GLU A 4 29.29 15.79 3.46
N GLU A 5 29.94 14.83 2.82
CA GLU A 5 29.33 13.56 2.44
C GLU A 5 28.86 12.78 3.67
N ASP A 6 29.66 12.71 4.74
CA ASP A 6 29.24 12.09 6.01
C ASP A 6 28.00 12.77 6.62
N LYS A 7 27.93 14.10 6.57
CA LYS A 7 26.72 14.86 6.98
C LYS A 7 25.51 14.50 6.13
N CYS A 8 25.69 14.36 4.82
CA CYS A 8 24.62 13.96 3.90
C CYS A 8 24.14 12.54 4.19
N VAL A 9 25.06 11.59 4.40
CA VAL A 9 24.74 10.20 4.73
C VAL A 9 23.98 10.09 6.05
N LYS A 10 24.43 10.80 7.10
CA LYS A 10 23.72 10.86 8.39
C LYS A 10 22.31 11.39 8.25
N PHE A 11 22.12 12.46 7.48
CA PHE A 11 20.80 13.03 7.23
C PHE A 11 19.90 12.08 6.44
N VAL A 12 20.40 11.50 5.33
CA VAL A 12 19.66 10.56 4.48
C VAL A 12 19.23 9.32 5.28
N ASN A 13 20.06 8.86 6.22
CA ASN A 13 19.71 7.73 7.08
C ASN A 13 18.55 8.03 8.04
N GLY A 14 18.32 9.29 8.41
CA GLY A 14 17.17 9.72 9.21
C GLY A 14 15.88 9.96 8.42
N LEU A 15 15.93 9.92 7.08
CA LEU A 15 14.75 10.12 6.23
C LEU A 15 13.86 8.88 6.19
N ARG A 16 12.56 9.12 5.95
CA ARG A 16 11.60 8.04 5.70
C ARG A 16 12.03 7.21 4.47
N PRO A 17 11.78 5.88 4.44
CA PRO A 17 12.28 5.00 3.37
C PRO A 17 11.96 5.46 1.94
N ILE A 18 10.74 5.94 1.69
CA ILE A 18 10.31 6.42 0.37
C ILE A 18 11.15 7.64 -0.07
N ILE A 19 11.38 8.57 0.86
CA ILE A 19 12.14 9.80 0.59
C ILE A 19 13.63 9.45 0.47
N LYS A 20 14.14 8.59 1.36
CA LYS A 20 15.50 8.07 1.33
C LYS A 20 15.81 7.42 -0.02
N GLN A 21 14.91 6.61 -0.55
CA GLN A 21 15.08 5.96 -1.85
C GLN A 21 15.14 6.99 -2.98
N LEU A 22 14.20 7.93 -3.04
CA LEU A 22 14.16 8.98 -4.07
C LEU A 22 15.42 9.86 -4.06
N ILE A 23 15.88 10.23 -2.87
CA ILE A 23 17.05 11.08 -2.68
C ILE A 23 18.35 10.30 -2.93
N GLY A 24 18.41 9.01 -2.56
CA GLY A 24 19.56 8.14 -2.79
C GLY A 24 19.92 7.98 -4.26
N PHE A 25 18.94 8.01 -5.17
CA PHE A 25 19.18 7.99 -6.62
C PHE A 25 19.79 9.28 -7.17
N SER A 26 19.72 10.39 -6.44
CA SER A 26 20.17 11.70 -6.92
C SER A 26 21.65 12.02 -6.59
N GLU A 27 22.36 11.12 -5.89
CA GLU A 27 23.79 11.23 -5.51
C GLU A 27 24.25 12.64 -5.08
N ILE A 28 23.46 13.29 -4.20
CA ILE A 28 23.70 14.69 -3.81
C ILE A 28 24.81 14.76 -2.74
N ARG A 29 25.85 15.53 -3.02
CA ARG A 29 27.01 15.74 -2.12
C ARG A 29 26.96 17.05 -1.33
N ASN A 30 26.12 17.99 -1.74
CA ASN A 30 25.95 19.29 -1.08
C ASN A 30 24.80 19.23 -0.08
N PHE A 31 25.10 19.56 1.18
CA PHE A 31 24.13 19.38 2.27
C PHE A 31 22.90 20.30 2.13
N LEU A 32 23.10 21.55 1.74
CA LEU A 32 22.00 22.50 1.58
C LEU A 32 21.04 22.06 0.46
N THR A 33 21.59 21.62 -0.66
CA THR A 33 20.80 21.08 -1.78
C THR A 33 20.03 19.84 -1.37
N LEU A 34 20.66 18.94 -0.59
CA LEU A 34 20.03 17.74 -0.06
C LEU A 34 18.83 18.05 0.84
N VAL A 35 18.98 19.00 1.76
CA VAL A 35 17.90 19.43 2.67
C VAL A 35 16.75 20.05 1.88
N ASN A 36 17.04 20.90 0.89
CA ASN A 36 16.00 21.52 0.07
C ASN A 36 15.23 20.47 -0.77
N LYS A 37 15.94 19.55 -1.43
CA LYS A 37 15.32 18.49 -2.22
C LYS A 37 14.51 17.52 -1.37
N SER A 38 15.03 17.07 -0.23
CA SER A 38 14.32 16.19 0.69
C SER A 38 13.02 16.82 1.21
N ARG A 39 13.03 18.13 1.52
CA ARG A 39 11.82 18.87 1.93
C ARG A 39 10.76 18.94 0.83
N ILE A 40 11.16 19.06 -0.43
CA ILE A 40 10.22 19.02 -1.56
C ILE A 40 9.66 17.61 -1.74
N CYS A 41 10.53 16.59 -1.75
CA CYS A 41 10.11 15.20 -1.90
C CYS A 41 9.18 14.73 -0.76
N ASP A 42 9.37 15.18 0.47
CA ASP A 42 8.46 14.85 1.58
C ASP A 42 7.03 15.35 1.28
N LYS A 43 6.89 16.61 0.87
CA LYS A 43 5.60 17.22 0.51
C LYS A 43 4.95 16.49 -0.66
N ASP A 44 5.71 16.20 -1.71
CA ASP A 44 5.20 15.49 -2.89
C ASP A 44 4.78 14.06 -2.54
N SER A 45 5.55 13.36 -1.71
CA SER A 45 5.20 12.01 -1.25
C SER A 45 3.88 12.00 -0.46
N LYS A 46 3.65 13.02 0.36
CA LYS A 46 2.42 13.20 1.13
C LYS A 46 1.23 13.54 0.22
N ALA A 47 1.43 14.45 -0.73
CA ALA A 47 0.40 14.79 -1.71
C ALA A 47 -0.01 13.57 -2.54
N LYS A 48 0.96 12.79 -3.02
CA LYS A 48 0.73 11.53 -3.75
C LYS A 48 -0.05 10.53 -2.90
N ALA A 49 0.35 10.31 -1.65
CA ALA A 49 -0.37 9.42 -0.75
C ALA A 49 -1.83 9.86 -0.51
N ASN A 50 -2.06 11.17 -0.32
CA ASN A 50 -3.40 11.73 -0.15
C ASN A 50 -4.28 11.53 -1.41
N TYR A 51 -3.73 11.76 -2.60
CA TYR A 51 -4.44 11.55 -3.87
C TYR A 51 -4.92 10.11 -4.01
N TYR A 52 -4.03 9.13 -3.80
CA TYR A 52 -4.42 7.73 -3.89
C TYR A 52 -5.38 7.31 -2.79
N LYS A 53 -5.25 7.84 -1.56
CA LYS A 53 -6.22 7.58 -0.50
C LYS A 53 -7.63 8.04 -0.89
N ALA A 54 -7.77 9.29 -1.37
CA ALA A 54 -9.04 9.82 -1.84
C ALA A 54 -9.58 9.06 -3.07
N ALA A 55 -8.69 8.68 -4.00
CA ALA A 55 -9.07 7.94 -5.19
C ALA A 55 -9.56 6.51 -4.89
N ASN A 56 -9.04 5.86 -3.84
CA ASN A 56 -9.48 4.54 -3.42
C ASN A 56 -10.75 4.61 -2.56
N GLU A 57 -10.93 5.66 -1.76
CA GLU A 57 -12.16 5.84 -0.96
C GLU A 57 -13.40 5.98 -1.85
N LYS A 58 -13.33 6.76 -2.94
CA LYS A 58 -14.43 6.87 -3.91
C LYS A 58 -14.73 5.55 -4.63
N ARG A 59 -13.71 4.70 -4.84
CA ARG A 59 -13.86 3.40 -5.52
C ARG A 59 -14.38 2.31 -4.57
N GLY A 60 -14.06 2.40 -3.28
CA GLY A 60 -14.54 1.48 -2.25
C GLY A 60 -16.01 1.67 -1.87
N ARG A 61 -16.57 2.88 -2.05
CA ARG A 61 -18.02 3.13 -1.85
C ARG A 61 -18.89 2.53 -2.97
N ASP A 62 -18.32 2.32 -4.15
CA ASP A 62 -19.04 1.78 -5.32
C ASP A 62 -19.11 0.23 -5.33
N MET A 63 -18.36 -0.44 -4.45
CA MET A 63 -18.35 -1.92 -4.36
C MET A 63 -19.30 -2.46 -3.27
N GLY A 64 -20.10 -1.59 -2.63
CA GLY A 64 -20.94 -1.92 -1.46
C GLY A 64 -22.46 -1.90 -1.67
N ARG A 65 -22.93 -1.59 -2.88
CA ARG A 65 -24.34 -1.66 -3.32
C ARG A 65 -24.25 -1.75 -4.84
N GLU A 66 -24.44 -2.88 -5.50
CA GLU A 66 -25.75 -3.45 -5.73
C GLU A 66 -25.50 -4.73 -6.53
N LYS A 67 -25.92 -5.90 -6.04
CA LYS A 67 -26.33 -6.96 -6.95
C LYS A 67 -27.74 -6.56 -7.38
N PRO A 68 -27.97 -6.08 -8.62
CA PRO A 68 -29.31 -5.74 -9.06
C PRO A 68 -29.98 -7.09 -9.32
N TYR A 69 -30.97 -7.44 -8.48
CA TYR A 69 -31.95 -8.51 -8.69
C TYR A 69 -31.42 -9.94 -8.96
N GLY A 70 -31.20 -10.69 -7.88
CA GLY A 70 -31.44 -12.14 -7.85
C GLY A 70 -32.86 -12.43 -7.40
N ARG A 71 -33.86 -12.15 -8.26
CA ARG A 71 -35.26 -12.54 -8.00
C ARG A 71 -35.37 -14.06 -8.16
N GLY A 72 -35.21 -14.81 -7.08
CA GLY A 72 -35.45 -16.24 -7.07
C GLY A 72 -35.40 -16.80 -5.65
N GLY A 73 -36.52 -16.75 -4.93
CA GLY A 73 -36.60 -17.33 -3.59
C GLY A 73 -37.99 -17.20 -2.96
N ARG A 74 -38.97 -17.96 -3.46
CA ARG A 74 -40.13 -18.33 -2.65
C ARG A 74 -39.63 -19.32 -1.60
N ARG A 75 -39.52 -18.83 -0.34
CA ARG A 75 -39.92 -19.36 0.99
C ARG A 75 -39.97 -20.89 1.24
N PRO A 76 -40.10 -21.40 2.48
CA PRO A 76 -39.90 -20.82 3.84
C PRO A 76 -39.02 -21.72 4.75
N ASP A 77 -38.71 -21.23 5.96
CA ASP A 77 -38.53 -21.99 7.22
C ASP A 77 -37.78 -23.35 7.18
N GLU A 78 -36.50 -23.35 7.54
CA GLU A 78 -35.96 -24.38 8.45
C GLU A 78 -34.62 -23.90 9.04
N GLY A 79 -34.41 -24.16 10.32
CA GLY A 79 -33.35 -23.57 11.12
C GLY A 79 -31.92 -23.98 10.76
N GLY A 80 -30.95 -23.26 11.33
CA GLY A 80 -29.55 -23.68 11.28
C GLY A 80 -28.56 -22.59 11.62
N SER A 81 -28.46 -22.22 12.90
CA SER A 81 -27.20 -21.69 13.43
C SER A 81 -26.12 -22.77 13.31
N SER A 82 -25.18 -22.61 12.39
CA SER A 82 -23.82 -23.15 12.59
C SER A 82 -22.82 -22.42 11.70
N GLY A 83 -21.91 -21.70 12.35
CA GLY A 83 -20.64 -21.36 11.74
C GLY A 83 -19.89 -22.65 11.46
N GLY A 84 -19.51 -22.86 10.20
CA GLY A 84 -18.76 -24.04 9.77
C GLY A 84 -17.82 -23.67 8.65
N ARG A 85 -16.54 -23.45 8.99
CA ARG A 85 -15.43 -23.42 8.03
C ARG A 85 -15.28 -24.81 7.41
N GLY A 86 -15.93 -25.04 6.28
CA GLY A 86 -15.75 -26.25 5.48
C GLY A 86 -14.61 -26.06 4.47
N GLY A 87 -13.38 -26.33 4.89
CA GLY A 87 -12.22 -26.39 3.99
C GLY A 87 -12.37 -27.56 3.03
N GLY A 88 -12.64 -27.26 1.76
CA GLY A 88 -12.67 -28.26 0.69
C GLY A 88 -11.28 -28.87 0.47
N VAL A 89 -11.21 -30.19 0.58
CA VAL A 89 -10.03 -31.01 0.36
C VAL A 89 -9.60 -30.89 -1.11
N GLY A 90 -8.55 -30.11 -1.35
CA GLY A 90 -7.85 -30.09 -2.64
C GLY A 90 -6.88 -31.25 -2.68
N ASN A 91 -7.22 -32.28 -3.44
CA ASN A 91 -6.36 -33.37 -3.87
C ASN A 91 -4.98 -32.87 -4.35
N CYS A 92 -3.94 -33.17 -3.58
CA CYS A 92 -2.55 -33.08 -4.00
C CYS A 92 -2.26 -34.19 -5.02
N PHE A 93 -2.28 -33.83 -6.31
CA PHE A 93 -1.75 -34.68 -7.36
C PHE A 93 -0.22 -34.79 -7.20
N THR A 94 0.18 -35.93 -6.64
CA THR A 94 1.38 -36.73 -6.93
C THR A 94 2.66 -36.04 -7.44
N CYS A 95 3.70 -36.24 -6.62
CA CYS A 95 5.14 -36.24 -6.88
C CYS A 95 5.60 -36.70 -8.27
N GLY A 96 6.68 -36.08 -8.76
CA GLY A 96 7.61 -36.65 -9.74
C GLY A 96 8.98 -36.03 -9.51
N LEU A 97 9.99 -36.89 -9.32
CA LEU A 97 11.42 -36.59 -9.06
C LEU A 97 12.02 -35.51 -9.99
#